data_AF-A0A150A3D6-F1
#
_entry.id   AF-A0A150A3D6-F1
#
_cell.length_a   1.000
_cell.length_b   1.000
_cell.length_c   1.000
_cell.angle_alpha   90.00
_cell.angle_beta   90.00
_cell.angle_gamma   90.00
#
_symmetry.space_group_name_H-M   'P 1'
#
loop_
_entity.id
_entity.type
_entity.pdbx_description
1 polymer ?
#
loop_
_entity_poly.entity_id
_entity_poly.type
_entity_poly.pdbx_seq_one_letter_code
_entity_poly.pdbx_strand_id
1 'polypeptide(L)'
;MTTTAEAGGHLVDTDLSADLAAAALSLARRFHDGATLWVISPQWEPHAHHVAVEFVHPVIMGKRALPSVALVEPDPVAQARVASRPGDILLAVASANEPSVVDAMRRAPAWGAMTLWIGAGPRPPAGAANHILWVDSEDPMVPATGRFVLMYHLLWELTHVCFEHSGLLKPDAEECDETVCVTCSDEGRLGEVVIEPAEPLGPALVRTAAGEEWVDVSVLGDVQPNDLVLVHAGAAITRLDDAGQEANR
;
A
#
# COMPACT_ATOMS: atom_id res chain seq x y z
N MET A 1 36.56 -12.92 19.57
CA MET A 1 36.82 -11.89 18.55
C MET A 1 35.48 -11.32 18.16
N THR A 2 35.11 -10.22 18.79
CA THR A 2 33.93 -9.43 18.43
C THR A 2 34.30 -8.68 17.16
N THR A 3 33.82 -9.15 16.02
CA THR A 3 33.84 -8.39 14.78
C THR A 3 32.86 -7.24 14.96
N THR A 4 33.37 -6.08 15.35
CA THR A 4 32.72 -4.80 15.08
C THR A 4 32.49 -4.72 13.58
N ALA A 5 31.25 -4.90 13.14
CA ALA A 5 30.82 -4.54 11.79
C ALA A 5 31.14 -3.05 11.60
N GLU A 6 31.83 -2.72 10.51
CA GLU A 6 32.23 -1.35 10.22
C GLU A 6 31.01 -0.43 10.17
N ALA A 7 31.02 0.59 11.03
CA ALA A 7 30.14 1.75 10.94
C ALA A 7 30.58 2.62 9.75
N GLY A 8 30.17 2.24 8.55
CA GLY A 8 30.54 2.94 7.31
C GLY A 8 29.49 2.95 6.20
N GLY A 9 28.32 2.33 6.40
CA GLY A 9 27.22 2.40 5.45
C GLY A 9 26.44 3.71 5.59
N HIS A 10 26.14 4.37 4.47
CA HIS A 10 25.18 5.47 4.46
C HIS A 10 23.83 4.98 5.03
N LEU A 11 23.25 5.72 5.99
CA LEU A 11 21.95 5.37 6.59
C LEU A 11 20.82 5.29 5.55
N VAL A 12 20.97 6.05 4.46
CA VAL A 12 20.14 6.05 3.27
C VAL A 12 21.10 5.96 2.08
N ASP A 13 21.09 4.84 1.37
CA ASP A 13 21.87 4.64 0.16
C ASP A 13 21.15 5.21 -1.08
N THR A 14 21.75 5.02 -2.26
CA THR A 14 21.21 5.54 -3.53
C THR A 14 19.86 4.92 -3.90
N ASP A 15 19.70 3.61 -3.69
CA ASP A 15 18.48 2.90 -4.07
C ASP A 15 17.33 3.29 -3.14
N LEU A 16 17.58 3.35 -1.83
CA LEU A 16 16.62 3.81 -0.84
C LEU A 16 16.26 5.29 -1.04
N SER A 17 17.20 6.12 -1.48
CA SER A 17 16.92 7.52 -1.86
C SER A 17 15.98 7.60 -3.06
N ALA A 18 16.15 6.73 -4.06
CA ALA A 18 15.26 6.68 -5.23
C ALA A 18 13.86 6.19 -4.84
N ASP A 19 13.78 5.13 -4.02
CA ASP A 19 12.52 4.62 -3.47
C ASP A 19 11.78 5.70 -2.66
N LEU A 20 12.49 6.46 -1.82
CA LEU A 20 11.97 7.59 -1.05
C LEU A 20 11.40 8.69 -1.96
N ALA A 21 12.14 9.09 -2.99
CA ALA A 21 11.70 10.12 -3.92
C ALA A 21 10.43 9.71 -4.69
N ALA A 22 10.38 8.47 -5.17
CA ALA A 22 9.20 7.94 -5.87
C ALA A 22 7.99 7.85 -4.93
N ALA A 23 8.18 7.35 -3.70
CA ALA A 23 7.13 7.26 -2.70
C ALA A 23 6.59 8.64 -2.31
N ALA A 24 7.47 9.62 -2.08
CA ALA A 24 7.08 10.97 -1.72
C ALA A 24 6.26 11.67 -2.82
N LEU A 25 6.65 11.51 -4.09
CA LEU A 25 5.90 12.06 -5.22
C LEU A 25 4.49 11.45 -5.32
N SER A 26 4.39 10.12 -5.23
CA SER A 26 3.10 9.44 -5.22
C SER A 26 2.22 9.88 -4.05
N LEU A 27 2.80 9.98 -2.85
CA LEU A 27 2.10 10.44 -1.65
C LEU A 27 1.58 11.88 -1.82
N ALA A 28 2.41 12.77 -2.37
CA ALA A 28 2.03 14.15 -2.65
C ALA A 28 0.88 14.25 -3.65
N ARG A 29 0.90 13.44 -4.71
CA ARG A 29 -0.21 13.37 -5.69
C ARG A 29 -1.51 12.89 -5.04
N ARG A 30 -1.46 11.80 -4.26
CA ARG A 30 -2.63 11.28 -3.52
C ARG A 30 -3.21 12.33 -2.58
N PHE A 31 -2.37 13.01 -1.79
CA PHE A 31 -2.83 14.09 -0.90
C PHE A 31 -3.30 15.35 -1.63
N HIS A 32 -2.74 15.64 -2.81
CA HIS A 32 -3.24 16.70 -3.67
C HIS A 32 -4.70 16.41 -4.07
N ASP A 33 -5.01 15.16 -4.39
CA ASP A 33 -6.34 14.68 -4.76
C ASP A 33 -7.25 14.38 -3.55
N GLY A 34 -6.81 14.71 -2.33
CA GLY A 34 -7.65 14.65 -1.13
C GLY A 34 -7.62 13.33 -0.35
N ALA A 35 -6.61 12.48 -0.59
CA ALA A 35 -6.44 11.21 0.13
C ALA A 35 -6.29 11.38 1.65
N THR A 36 -6.71 10.33 2.38
CA THR A 36 -6.37 10.11 3.79
C THR A 36 -5.30 9.03 3.91
N LEU A 37 -4.35 9.23 4.83
CA LEU A 37 -3.31 8.26 5.15
C LEU A 37 -3.68 7.41 6.38
N TRP A 38 -3.94 6.13 6.16
CA TRP A 38 -4.20 5.13 7.19
C TRP A 38 -2.90 4.42 7.56
N VAL A 39 -2.55 4.36 8.85
CA VAL A 39 -1.27 3.80 9.28
C VAL A 39 -1.45 2.60 10.20
N ILE A 40 -0.82 1.47 9.86
CA ILE A 40 -0.78 0.26 10.69
C ILE A 40 0.66 -0.03 11.14
N SER A 41 0.85 -0.44 12.39
CA SER A 41 2.14 -0.95 12.87
C SER A 41 1.91 -1.96 13.99
N PRO A 42 1.38 -3.15 13.66
CA PRO A 42 0.93 -4.14 14.66
C PRO A 42 2.07 -4.66 15.55
N GLN A 43 3.31 -4.68 15.06
CA GLN A 43 4.49 -5.08 15.85
C GLN A 43 5.02 -3.96 16.74
N TRP A 44 4.83 -2.70 16.33
CA TRP A 44 5.47 -1.53 16.92
C TRP A 44 4.52 -0.33 16.93
N GLU A 45 3.39 -0.49 17.62
CA GLU A 45 2.28 0.47 17.69
C GLU A 45 2.69 1.96 17.79
N PRO A 46 3.73 2.36 18.58
CA PRO A 46 4.16 3.75 18.63
C PRO A 46 4.51 4.37 17.27
N HIS A 47 5.00 3.59 16.31
CA HIS A 47 5.28 4.09 14.96
C HIS A 47 4.02 4.48 14.20
N ALA A 48 2.90 3.76 14.37
CA ALA A 48 1.65 4.13 13.73
C ALA A 48 1.14 5.49 14.23
N HIS A 49 1.20 5.70 15.54
CA HIS A 49 0.85 6.98 16.16
C HIS A 49 1.80 8.11 15.74
N HIS A 50 3.11 7.86 15.70
CA HIS A 50 4.09 8.85 15.30
C HIS A 50 3.81 9.32 13.87
N VAL A 51 3.70 8.39 12.91
CA VAL A 51 3.41 8.75 11.52
C VAL A 51 2.09 9.51 11.42
N ALA A 52 1.04 9.11 12.14
CA ALA A 52 -0.23 9.85 12.09
C ALA A 52 -0.09 11.29 12.60
N VAL A 53 0.59 11.51 13.72
CA VAL A 53 0.81 12.86 14.31
C VAL A 53 1.71 13.71 13.41
N GLU A 54 2.87 13.16 13.01
CA GLU A 54 3.51 13.34 11.70
C GLU A 54 2.87 14.32 10.71
N PHE A 55 1.82 13.77 10.10
CA PHE A 55 1.12 14.35 8.97
C PHE A 55 0.03 15.34 9.40
N VAL A 56 -0.61 15.14 10.55
CA VAL A 56 -1.70 16.01 11.04
C VAL A 56 -1.17 17.29 11.70
N HIS A 57 -0.04 17.23 12.41
CA HIS A 57 0.54 18.34 13.16
C HIS A 57 1.95 18.66 12.65
N PRO A 58 2.07 19.29 11.46
CA PRO A 58 3.36 19.47 10.82
C PRO A 58 4.31 20.29 11.69
N VAL A 59 5.51 19.77 11.94
CA VAL A 59 6.51 20.39 12.83
C VAL A 59 7.09 21.69 12.26
N ILE A 60 7.06 21.85 10.93
CA ILE A 60 7.54 23.04 10.24
C ILE A 60 6.41 24.06 10.12
N MET A 61 6.65 25.25 10.67
CA MET A 61 5.71 26.37 10.63
C MET A 61 5.28 26.68 9.19
N GLY A 62 3.96 26.76 8.98
CA GLY A 62 3.37 27.12 7.69
C GLY A 62 3.13 25.96 6.71
N LYS A 63 3.54 24.72 7.04
CA LYS A 63 3.21 23.55 6.22
C LYS A 63 1.75 23.13 6.41
N ARG A 64 1.16 22.58 5.35
CA ARG A 64 -0.23 22.10 5.31
C ARG A 64 -0.35 20.85 6.19
N ALA A 65 -1.37 20.80 7.05
CA ALA A 65 -1.77 19.57 7.72
C ALA A 65 -2.39 18.58 6.70
N LEU A 66 -1.99 17.32 6.77
CA LEU A 66 -2.41 16.24 5.88
C LEU A 66 -3.24 15.21 6.69
N PRO A 67 -4.39 14.74 6.18
CA PRO A 67 -5.23 13.80 6.93
C PRO A 67 -4.51 12.47 7.15
N SER A 68 -4.29 12.09 8.41
CA SER A 68 -3.72 10.80 8.76
C SER A 68 -4.28 10.24 10.06
N VAL A 69 -4.43 8.92 10.13
CA VAL A 69 -5.01 8.20 11.27
C VAL A 69 -4.24 6.90 11.53
N ALA A 70 -3.90 6.66 12.79
CA ALA A 70 -3.33 5.38 13.24
C ALA A 70 -4.45 4.35 13.47
N LEU A 71 -4.29 3.16 12.89
CA LEU A 71 -5.16 2.01 13.02
C LEU A 71 -4.47 0.96 13.91
N VAL A 72 -4.84 0.96 15.20
CA VAL A 72 -4.14 0.20 16.26
C VAL A 72 -5.03 -0.83 16.97
N GLU A 73 -6.23 -1.06 16.44
CA GLU A 73 -7.12 -2.10 16.97
C GLU A 73 -6.58 -3.52 16.64
N PRO A 74 -7.04 -4.57 17.35
CA PRO A 74 -6.52 -5.94 17.20
C PRO A 74 -6.61 -6.51 15.78
N ASP A 75 -7.55 -6.02 14.96
CA ASP A 75 -7.69 -6.39 13.55
C ASP A 75 -7.46 -5.15 12.65
N PRO A 76 -6.20 -4.81 12.35
CA PRO A 76 -5.88 -3.65 11.52
C PRO A 76 -6.36 -3.82 10.07
N VAL A 77 -6.52 -5.05 9.59
CA VAL A 77 -6.98 -5.32 8.22
C VAL A 77 -8.46 -4.96 8.09
N ALA A 78 -9.30 -5.46 9.00
CA ALA A 78 -10.72 -5.12 9.00
C ALA A 78 -10.93 -3.61 9.21
N GLN A 79 -10.12 -2.98 10.07
CA GLN A 79 -10.20 -1.54 10.30
C GLN A 79 -9.84 -0.76 9.03
N ALA A 80 -8.74 -1.12 8.36
CA ALA A 80 -8.32 -0.50 7.10
C ALA A 80 -9.36 -0.70 6.00
N ARG A 81 -9.92 -1.91 5.87
CA ARG A 81 -10.96 -2.25 4.89
C ARG A 81 -12.20 -1.36 4.99
N VAL A 82 -12.64 -1.08 6.22
CA VAL A 82 -13.82 -0.24 6.50
C VAL A 82 -13.50 1.25 6.35
N ALA A 83 -12.32 1.67 6.79
CA ALA A 83 -11.92 3.08 6.79
C ALA A 83 -11.57 3.60 5.38
N SER A 84 -10.87 2.78 4.58
CA SER A 84 -10.27 3.21 3.31
C SER A 84 -11.31 3.46 2.23
N ARG A 85 -11.13 4.58 1.52
CA ARG A 85 -11.84 4.91 0.28
C ARG A 85 -10.90 4.80 -0.91
N PRO A 86 -11.43 4.57 -2.13
CA PRO A 86 -10.61 4.68 -3.33
C PRO A 86 -9.89 6.02 -3.39
N GLY A 87 -8.58 5.99 -3.64
CA GLY A 87 -7.73 7.17 -3.59
C GLY A 87 -6.90 7.32 -2.31
N ASP A 88 -7.28 6.67 -1.22
CA ASP A 88 -6.56 6.72 0.05
C ASP A 88 -5.20 6.02 0.00
N ILE A 89 -4.44 6.15 1.09
CA ILE A 89 -3.14 5.52 1.26
C ILE A 89 -3.18 4.62 2.50
N LEU A 90 -2.64 3.41 2.38
CA LEU A 90 -2.34 2.53 3.50
C LEU A 90 -0.82 2.42 3.68
N LEU A 91 -0.31 2.87 4.83
CA LEU A 91 1.08 2.77 5.21
C LEU A 91 1.25 1.74 6.33
N ALA A 92 2.16 0.78 6.16
CA ALA A 92 2.56 -0.11 7.25
C ALA A 92 4.00 0.14 7.69
N VAL A 93 4.24 0.02 9.00
CA VAL A 93 5.57 -0.11 9.59
C VAL A 93 5.65 -1.49 10.27
N ALA A 94 6.30 -2.46 9.65
CA ALA A 94 6.39 -3.85 10.14
C ALA A 94 7.48 -4.65 9.42
N SER A 95 7.86 -5.82 9.96
CA SER A 95 8.68 -6.81 9.25
C SER A 95 7.91 -7.43 8.07
N ALA A 96 8.65 -7.90 7.05
CA ALA A 96 8.06 -8.40 5.80
C ALA A 96 7.14 -9.63 5.93
N ASN A 97 7.26 -10.34 7.05
CA ASN A 97 6.50 -11.55 7.36
C ASN A 97 5.37 -11.31 8.38
N GLU A 98 5.09 -10.06 8.74
CA GLU A 98 3.99 -9.74 9.65
C GLU A 98 2.64 -10.06 8.99
N PRO A 99 1.89 -11.08 9.46
CA PRO A 99 0.78 -11.65 8.70
C PRO A 99 -0.33 -10.63 8.39
N SER A 100 -0.64 -9.77 9.34
CA SER A 100 -1.68 -8.74 9.20
C SER A 100 -1.30 -7.67 8.17
N VAL A 101 -0.01 -7.32 8.09
CA VAL A 101 0.48 -6.38 7.07
C VAL A 101 0.52 -7.03 5.70
N VAL A 102 0.96 -8.29 5.60
CA VAL A 102 0.92 -9.05 4.33
C VAL A 102 -0.51 -9.10 3.78
N ASP A 103 -1.50 -9.44 4.61
CA ASP A 103 -2.90 -9.50 4.19
C ASP A 103 -3.43 -8.11 3.75
N ALA A 104 -3.17 -7.08 4.56
CA ALA A 104 -3.59 -5.72 4.22
C ALA A 104 -2.99 -5.21 2.89
N MET A 105 -1.71 -5.48 2.65
CA MET A 105 -1.04 -5.04 1.42
C MET A 105 -1.55 -5.75 0.17
N ARG A 106 -1.96 -7.03 0.30
CA ARG A 106 -2.59 -7.77 -0.80
C ARG A 106 -3.99 -7.26 -1.14
N ARG A 107 -4.76 -6.84 -0.13
CA ARG A 107 -6.18 -6.46 -0.29
C ARG A 107 -6.40 -4.98 -0.59
N ALA A 108 -5.55 -4.10 -0.06
CA ALA A 108 -5.68 -2.65 -0.23
C ALA A 108 -5.83 -2.16 -1.68
N PRO A 109 -5.18 -2.77 -2.70
CA PRO A 109 -5.42 -2.37 -4.08
C PRO A 109 -6.86 -2.63 -4.55
N ALA A 110 -7.53 -3.69 -4.07
CA ALA A 110 -8.94 -3.93 -4.34
C ALA A 110 -9.86 -2.89 -3.68
N TRP A 111 -9.38 -2.20 -2.63
CA TRP A 111 -10.07 -1.08 -2.01
C TRP A 111 -9.80 0.25 -2.70
N GLY A 112 -8.91 0.26 -3.70
CA GLY A 112 -8.44 1.45 -4.40
C GLY A 112 -7.43 2.27 -3.59
N ALA A 113 -6.84 1.70 -2.54
CA ALA A 113 -5.84 2.37 -1.71
C ALA A 113 -4.43 2.07 -2.22
N MET A 114 -3.59 3.10 -2.26
CA MET A 114 -2.15 2.97 -2.55
C MET A 114 -1.43 2.42 -1.32
N THR A 115 -0.51 1.47 -1.51
CA THR A 115 0.21 0.82 -0.42
C THR A 115 1.64 1.30 -0.28
N LEU A 116 2.07 1.59 0.96
CA LEU A 116 3.44 1.91 1.31
C LEU A 116 3.89 1.06 2.50
N TRP A 117 5.07 0.45 2.42
CA TRP A 117 5.58 -0.40 3.48
C TRP A 117 6.99 0.02 3.91
N ILE A 118 7.14 0.39 5.18
CA ILE A 118 8.41 0.66 5.83
C ILE A 118 8.80 -0.53 6.72
N GLY A 119 10.04 -1.00 6.62
CA GLY A 119 10.51 -2.08 7.48
C GLY A 119 12.00 -2.37 7.34
N ALA A 120 12.43 -3.48 7.93
CA ALA A 120 13.82 -3.92 7.97
C ALA A 120 13.96 -5.44 7.95
N GLY A 121 15.16 -5.92 7.66
CA GLY A 121 15.47 -7.35 7.57
C GLY A 121 15.23 -7.91 6.15
N PRO A 122 14.77 -9.16 6.01
CA PRO A 122 14.42 -9.70 4.69
C PRO A 122 13.36 -8.82 4.00
N ARG A 123 13.65 -8.34 2.80
CA ARG A 123 12.76 -7.44 2.05
C ARG A 123 11.53 -8.21 1.52
N PRO A 124 10.32 -7.62 1.53
CA PRO A 124 9.16 -8.20 0.86
C PRO A 124 9.44 -8.40 -0.65
N PRO A 125 8.78 -9.36 -1.31
CA PRO A 125 8.96 -9.57 -2.74
C PRO A 125 8.54 -8.32 -3.54
N ALA A 126 9.12 -8.17 -4.74
CA ALA A 126 8.73 -7.10 -5.65
C ALA A 126 7.22 -7.16 -5.93
N GLY A 127 6.56 -6.01 -5.91
CA GLY A 127 5.11 -5.91 -6.09
C GLY A 127 4.27 -6.20 -4.84
N ALA A 128 4.88 -6.51 -3.69
CA ALA A 128 4.13 -6.69 -2.43
C ALA A 128 3.42 -5.42 -1.95
N ALA A 129 3.90 -4.24 -2.35
CA ALA A 129 3.27 -2.94 -2.13
C ALA A 129 3.65 -1.99 -3.28
N ASN A 130 2.92 -0.89 -3.47
CA ASN A 130 3.27 0.12 -4.47
C ASN A 130 4.63 0.77 -4.17
N HIS A 131 4.92 1.00 -2.89
CA HIS A 131 6.19 1.56 -2.43
C HIS A 131 6.73 0.77 -1.24
N ILE A 132 8.02 0.41 -1.28
CA ILE A 132 8.70 -0.30 -0.19
C ILE A 132 9.93 0.52 0.20
N LEU A 133 9.96 1.02 1.43
CA LEU A 133 11.11 1.75 2.00
C LEU A 133 11.78 0.84 3.01
N TRP A 134 12.88 0.20 2.61
CA TRP A 134 13.45 -0.90 3.39
C TRP A 134 14.84 -0.59 3.92
N VAL A 135 15.03 -0.90 5.19
CA VAL A 135 16.32 -0.85 5.86
C VAL A 135 17.02 -2.20 5.70
N ASP A 136 18.13 -2.21 4.97
CA ASP A 136 19.00 -3.40 4.90
C ASP A 136 19.80 -3.53 6.21
N SER A 137 19.31 -4.37 7.10
CA SER A 137 19.92 -4.67 8.39
C SER A 137 19.25 -5.86 9.05
N GLU A 138 20.06 -6.77 9.59
CA GLU A 138 19.60 -7.89 10.41
C GLU A 138 19.50 -7.55 11.90
N ASP A 139 19.77 -6.30 12.29
CA ASP A 139 19.71 -5.90 13.71
C ASP A 139 18.26 -5.84 14.20
N PRO A 140 17.86 -6.68 15.17
CA PRO A 140 16.50 -6.67 15.70
C PRO A 140 16.12 -5.36 16.41
N MET A 141 17.11 -4.52 16.74
CA MET A 141 16.89 -3.23 17.38
C MET A 141 16.57 -2.11 16.38
N VAL A 142 16.63 -2.34 15.06
CA VAL A 142 16.30 -1.33 14.05
C VAL A 142 15.00 -0.54 14.34
N PRO A 143 13.89 -1.17 14.78
CA PRO A 143 12.66 -0.46 15.11
C PRO A 143 12.81 0.59 16.22
N ALA A 144 13.82 0.46 17.09
CA ALA A 144 14.10 1.34 18.22
C ALA A 144 15.33 2.24 18.04
N THR A 145 16.11 2.07 16.96
CA THR A 145 17.32 2.87 16.71
C THR A 145 17.06 4.25 16.12
N GLY A 146 15.81 4.53 15.72
CA GLY A 146 15.43 5.77 15.04
C GLY A 146 15.45 5.69 13.51
N ARG A 147 15.84 4.55 12.91
CA ARG A 147 15.93 4.41 11.44
C ARG A 147 14.58 4.52 10.73
N PHE A 148 13.51 3.95 11.29
CA PHE A 148 12.15 4.15 10.77
C PHE A 148 11.69 5.59 10.94
N VAL A 149 12.06 6.22 12.05
CA VAL A 149 11.75 7.64 12.31
C VAL A 149 12.34 8.53 11.25
N LEU A 150 13.62 8.36 10.95
CA LEU A 150 14.28 9.02 9.84
C LEU A 150 13.55 8.79 8.52
N MET A 151 13.13 7.55 8.23
CA MET A 151 12.46 7.20 6.98
C MET A 151 11.16 7.97 6.77
N TYR A 152 10.24 7.93 7.74
CA TYR A 152 8.95 8.60 7.58
C TYR A 152 9.05 10.12 7.75
N HIS A 153 10.08 10.64 8.44
CA HIS A 153 10.38 12.08 8.46
C HIS A 153 10.87 12.58 7.11
N LEU A 154 11.80 11.87 6.46
CA LEU A 154 12.24 12.19 5.10
C LEU A 154 11.09 12.06 4.11
N LEU A 155 10.28 11.01 4.20
CA LEU A 155 9.08 10.84 3.38
C LEU A 155 8.11 12.03 3.55
N TRP A 156 7.85 12.45 4.79
CA TRP A 156 7.00 13.60 5.09
C TRP A 156 7.59 14.90 4.50
N GLU A 157 8.89 15.14 4.67
CA GLU A 157 9.55 16.36 4.20
C GLU A 157 9.54 16.43 2.67
N LEU A 158 9.94 15.36 2.00
CA LEU A 158 9.94 15.26 0.54
C LEU A 158 8.53 15.38 -0.04
N THR A 159 7.52 14.81 0.61
CA THR A 159 6.11 14.99 0.22
C THR A 159 5.73 16.46 0.23
N HIS A 160 6.18 17.21 1.24
CA HIS A 160 5.95 18.66 1.32
C HIS A 160 6.75 19.46 0.31
N VAL A 161 7.97 19.03 -0.03
CA VAL A 161 8.75 19.63 -1.13
C VAL A 161 7.98 19.49 -2.44
N CYS A 162 7.37 18.34 -2.73
CA CYS A 162 6.55 18.17 -3.94
C CYS A 162 5.39 19.18 -4.02
N PHE A 163 4.78 19.58 -2.90
CA PHE A 163 3.74 20.63 -2.90
C PHE A 163 4.24 22.02 -3.29
N GLU A 164 5.53 22.30 -3.09
CA GLU A 164 6.16 23.56 -3.51
C GLU A 164 6.42 23.59 -5.03
N HIS A 165 6.35 22.43 -5.67
CA HIS A 165 6.53 22.24 -7.11
C HIS A 165 5.23 21.74 -7.74
N SER A 166 4.19 22.58 -7.78
CA SER A 166 2.83 22.19 -8.22
C SER A 166 2.75 21.55 -9.61
N GLY A 167 3.74 21.77 -10.48
CA GLY A 167 3.84 21.10 -11.79
C GLY A 167 4.01 19.58 -11.69
N LEU A 168 4.53 19.06 -10.57
CA LEU A 168 4.71 17.62 -10.32
C LEU A 168 3.42 16.92 -9.89
N LEU A 169 2.43 17.67 -9.39
CA LEU A 169 1.24 17.11 -8.73
C LEU A 169 0.15 16.66 -9.70
N LYS A 170 0.21 17.10 -10.96
CA LYS A 170 -0.68 16.64 -12.01
C LYS A 170 0.04 15.57 -12.82
N PRO A 171 -0.63 14.47 -13.21
CA PRO A 171 -0.06 13.57 -14.21
C PRO A 171 0.22 14.36 -15.49
N ASP A 172 1.30 13.99 -16.20
CA ASP A 172 1.60 14.59 -17.48
C ASP A 172 0.44 14.27 -18.43
N ALA A 173 -0.15 15.31 -19.04
CA ALA A 173 -1.34 15.20 -19.89
C ALA A 173 -1.11 14.33 -21.15
N GLU A 174 0.11 13.85 -21.38
CA GLU A 174 0.51 13.03 -22.52
C GLU A 174 0.26 11.52 -22.33
N GLU A 175 -0.05 11.03 -21.13
CA GLU A 175 -0.33 9.60 -20.89
C GLU A 175 -1.81 9.19 -21.06
N CYS A 176 -2.74 10.14 -21.25
CA CYS A 176 -4.08 9.81 -21.71
C CYS A 176 -4.08 9.70 -23.24
N ASP A 177 -3.53 8.60 -23.76
CA ASP A 177 -3.70 8.27 -25.17
C ASP A 177 -5.18 7.90 -25.40
N GLU A 178 -5.97 8.84 -25.94
CA GLU A 178 -7.38 8.65 -26.33
C GLU A 178 -7.56 7.50 -27.36
N THR A 179 -6.48 6.85 -27.77
CA THR A 179 -6.47 5.69 -28.67
C THR A 179 -6.76 4.35 -27.98
N VAL A 180 -6.75 4.26 -26.64
CA VAL A 180 -7.14 3.03 -25.93
C VAL A 180 -8.63 3.08 -25.60
N CYS A 181 -9.41 2.35 -26.39
CA CYS A 181 -10.82 2.10 -26.07
C CYS A 181 -10.91 1.36 -24.72
N VAL A 182 -11.54 1.96 -23.71
CA VAL A 182 -11.80 1.32 -22.40
C VAL A 182 -12.59 0.01 -22.55
N THR A 183 -13.35 -0.16 -23.64
CA THR A 183 -14.07 -1.40 -23.97
C THR A 183 -13.16 -2.49 -24.58
N CYS A 184 -11.95 -2.14 -25.02
CA CYS A 184 -10.93 -3.05 -25.56
C CYS A 184 -9.66 -3.11 -24.67
N SER A 185 -9.67 -2.45 -23.51
CA SER A 185 -8.59 -2.56 -22.55
C SER A 185 -8.71 -3.96 -21.92
N ASP A 186 -7.78 -4.85 -22.27
CA ASP A 186 -7.62 -6.19 -21.68
C ASP A 186 -7.11 -6.11 -20.22
N GLU A 187 -7.59 -5.12 -19.46
CA GLU A 187 -7.11 -4.86 -18.12
C GLU A 187 -7.87 -5.74 -17.12
N GLY A 188 -7.13 -6.62 -16.46
CA GLY A 188 -7.61 -7.34 -15.29
C GLY A 188 -7.57 -6.45 -14.07
N ARG A 189 -8.70 -6.31 -13.38
CA ARG A 189 -8.83 -5.52 -12.15
C ARG A 189 -8.84 -6.43 -10.94
N LEU A 190 -8.05 -6.10 -9.92
CA LEU A 190 -8.13 -6.82 -8.66
C LEU A 190 -9.48 -6.52 -7.97
N GLY A 191 -10.14 -7.58 -7.53
CA GLY A 191 -11.37 -7.52 -6.75
C GLY A 191 -11.28 -8.36 -5.48
N GLU A 192 -11.99 -7.93 -4.45
CA GLU A 192 -12.21 -8.69 -3.22
C GLU A 192 -13.68 -9.11 -3.15
N VAL A 193 -13.94 -10.40 -2.96
CA VAL A 193 -15.30 -10.91 -2.78
C VAL A 193 -15.90 -10.38 -1.47
N VAL A 194 -17.05 -9.71 -1.56
CA VAL A 194 -17.81 -9.18 -0.42
C VAL A 194 -18.94 -10.12 -0.04
N ILE A 195 -19.67 -10.64 -1.03
CA ILE A 195 -20.78 -11.58 -0.85
C ILE A 195 -20.58 -12.76 -1.80
N GLU A 196 -20.60 -13.96 -1.24
CA GLU A 196 -20.52 -15.21 -2.01
C GLU A 196 -21.78 -15.45 -2.87
N PRO A 197 -21.70 -16.30 -3.91
CA PRO A 197 -22.86 -16.68 -4.70
C PRO A 197 -23.93 -17.36 -3.86
N ALA A 198 -25.18 -16.91 -4.01
CA ALA A 198 -26.32 -17.56 -3.36
C ALA A 198 -26.63 -18.96 -3.95
N GLU A 199 -26.14 -19.24 -5.16
CA GLU A 199 -26.31 -20.49 -5.89
C GLU A 199 -24.98 -20.90 -6.56
N PRO A 200 -24.73 -22.21 -6.82
CA PRO A 200 -23.42 -22.70 -7.29
C PRO A 200 -22.85 -22.11 -8.60
N LEU A 201 -23.67 -21.40 -9.38
CA LEU A 201 -23.28 -20.73 -10.62
C LEU A 201 -23.77 -19.27 -10.66
N GLY A 202 -24.14 -18.73 -9.50
CA GLY A 202 -24.58 -17.35 -9.35
C GLY A 202 -23.40 -16.37 -9.34
N PRO A 203 -23.67 -15.07 -9.55
CA PRO A 203 -22.65 -14.05 -9.41
C PRO A 203 -22.30 -13.81 -7.93
N ALA A 204 -21.09 -13.32 -7.68
CA ALA A 204 -20.65 -12.81 -6.38
C ALA A 204 -20.63 -11.28 -6.39
N LEU A 205 -20.85 -10.64 -5.24
CA LEU A 205 -20.60 -9.21 -5.10
C LEU A 205 -19.12 -9.01 -4.83
N VAL A 206 -18.44 -8.25 -5.68
CA VAL A 206 -17.00 -8.02 -5.62
C VAL A 206 -16.72 -6.53 -5.48
N ARG A 207 -15.88 -6.15 -4.51
CA ARG A 207 -15.35 -4.79 -4.36
C ARG A 207 -14.08 -4.66 -5.18
N THR A 208 -14.03 -3.68 -6.07
CA THR A 208 -12.84 -3.27 -6.80
C THR A 208 -12.48 -1.82 -6.45
N ALA A 209 -11.33 -1.35 -6.95
CA ALA A 209 -10.93 0.05 -6.80
C ALA A 209 -11.97 1.05 -7.36
N ALA A 210 -12.80 0.63 -8.32
CA ALA A 210 -13.84 1.46 -8.92
C ALA A 210 -15.19 1.41 -8.17
N GLY A 211 -15.31 0.54 -7.16
CA GLY A 211 -16.56 0.30 -6.43
C GLY A 211 -16.98 -1.17 -6.44
N GLU A 212 -18.19 -1.42 -5.96
CA GLU A 212 -18.76 -2.76 -5.91
C GLU A 212 -19.52 -3.10 -7.19
N GLU A 213 -19.33 -4.31 -7.70
CA GLU A 213 -20.03 -4.82 -8.88
C GLU A 213 -20.34 -6.32 -8.73
N TRP A 214 -21.39 -6.77 -9.40
CA TRP A 214 -21.71 -8.19 -9.50
C TRP A 214 -20.85 -8.83 -10.58
N VAL A 215 -20.08 -9.86 -10.21
CA VAL A 215 -19.12 -10.53 -11.08
C VAL A 215 -19.51 -11.98 -11.28
N ASP A 216 -19.45 -12.46 -12.52
CA ASP A 216 -19.59 -13.88 -12.83
C ASP A 216 -18.37 -14.65 -12.32
N VAL A 217 -18.58 -15.55 -11.37
CA VAL A 217 -17.53 -16.37 -10.73
C VAL A 217 -17.67 -17.85 -11.08
N SER A 218 -18.53 -18.20 -12.03
CA SER A 218 -18.83 -19.58 -12.42
C SER A 218 -17.60 -20.39 -12.84
N VAL A 219 -16.57 -19.72 -13.39
CA VAL A 219 -15.29 -20.33 -13.77
C VAL A 219 -14.47 -20.76 -12.55
N LEU A 220 -14.57 -20.01 -11.44
CA LEU A 220 -13.79 -20.26 -10.22
C LEU A 220 -14.48 -21.24 -9.26
N GLY A 221 -15.78 -21.46 -9.41
CA GLY A 221 -16.58 -22.31 -8.52
C GLY A 221 -16.82 -21.66 -7.16
N ASP A 222 -16.43 -22.35 -6.08
CA ASP A 222 -16.73 -21.96 -4.69
C ASP A 222 -15.86 -20.78 -4.21
N VAL A 223 -16.27 -19.55 -4.51
CA VAL A 223 -15.60 -18.33 -4.03
C VAL A 223 -16.19 -17.88 -2.69
N GLN A 224 -15.32 -17.47 -1.77
CA GLN A 224 -15.68 -17.13 -0.40
C GLN A 224 -15.45 -15.64 -0.12
N PRO A 225 -16.14 -15.03 0.87
CA PRO A 225 -15.87 -13.65 1.26
C PRO A 225 -14.39 -13.46 1.64
N ASN A 226 -13.83 -12.32 1.22
CA ASN A 226 -12.41 -11.96 1.28
C ASN A 226 -11.48 -12.64 0.25
N ASP A 227 -11.98 -13.56 -0.59
CA ASP A 227 -11.18 -14.08 -1.70
C ASP A 227 -10.76 -12.93 -2.63
N LEU A 228 -9.49 -12.94 -3.05
CA LEU A 228 -8.97 -12.02 -4.05
C LEU A 228 -9.05 -12.63 -5.44
N VAL A 229 -9.79 -11.98 -6.32
CA VAL A 229 -10.07 -12.44 -7.68
C VAL A 229 -9.61 -11.42 -8.71
N LEU A 230 -9.17 -11.92 -9.87
CA LEU A 230 -8.89 -11.08 -11.02
C LEU A 230 -10.16 -10.96 -11.86
N VAL A 231 -10.71 -9.75 -11.95
CA VAL A 231 -11.95 -9.45 -12.69
C VAL A 231 -11.59 -8.90 -14.06
N HIS A 232 -12.12 -9.51 -15.11
CA HIS A 232 -11.98 -9.05 -16.47
C HIS A 232 -13.30 -9.24 -17.23
N ALA A 233 -13.73 -8.19 -17.95
CA ALA A 233 -14.99 -8.19 -18.72
C ALA A 233 -16.24 -8.67 -17.93
N GLY A 234 -16.31 -8.37 -16.63
CA GLY A 234 -17.42 -8.76 -15.75
C GLY A 234 -17.36 -10.20 -15.21
N ALA A 235 -16.29 -10.95 -15.50
CA ALA A 235 -16.06 -12.30 -15.00
C ALA A 235 -14.77 -12.38 -14.16
N ALA A 236 -14.77 -13.21 -13.12
CA ALA A 236 -13.59 -13.54 -12.36
C ALA A 236 -12.83 -14.69 -13.05
N ILE A 237 -11.59 -14.43 -13.48
CA ILE A 237 -10.82 -15.36 -14.31
C ILE A 237 -9.83 -16.22 -13.52
N THR A 238 -9.37 -15.75 -12.35
CA THR A 238 -8.51 -16.52 -11.45
C THR A 238 -8.57 -15.99 -10.01
N ARG A 239 -8.17 -16.80 -9.03
CA ARG A 239 -7.90 -16.37 -7.65
C ARG A 239 -6.41 -16.09 -7.49
N LEU A 240 -6.06 -15.04 -6.74
CA LEU A 240 -4.65 -14.67 -6.55
C LEU A 240 -3.85 -15.66 -5.70
N ASP A 241 -4.50 -16.44 -4.83
CA ASP A 241 -3.83 -17.46 -4.01
C ASP A 241 -3.36 -18.67 -4.84
N ASP A 242 -4.03 -18.94 -5.96
CA ASP A 242 -3.68 -20.04 -6.87
C ASP A 242 -2.51 -19.65 -7.79
N ALA A 243 -2.46 -18.38 -8.24
CA ALA A 243 -1.39 -17.86 -9.08
C ALA A 243 -0.01 -17.82 -8.38
N GLY A 244 0.01 -17.57 -7.07
CA GLY A 244 1.24 -17.58 -6.26
C GLY A 244 1.84 -18.99 -6.04
N GLN A 245 1.02 -20.04 -6.17
CA GLN A 245 1.47 -21.44 -6.07
C GLN A 245 2.08 -21.96 -7.38
N GLU A 246 1.66 -21.42 -8.53
CA GLU A 246 2.21 -21.77 -9.84
C GLU A 246 3.55 -21.06 -10.13
N ALA A 247 3.73 -19.81 -9.66
CA ALA A 247 4.98 -19.06 -9.83
C ALA A 247 6.16 -19.59 -8.99
N ASN A 248 5.89 -20.46 -8.01
CA ASN A 248 6.89 -21.11 -7.15
C ASN A 248 7.15 -22.59 -7.54
N ARG A 249 6.68 -23.03 -8.71
CA ARG A 249 7.02 -24.33 -9.33
C ARG A 249 7.99 -24.14 -10.48
#